data_AF-A0A7X7NKK3-F1
#
_entry.id   AF-A0A7X7NKK3-F1
#
_cell.length_a   1.000
_cell.length_b   1.000
_cell.length_c   1.000
_cell.angle_alpha   90.00
_cell.angle_beta   90.00
_cell.angle_gamma   90.00
#
_symmetry.space_group_name_H-M   'P 1'
#
loop_
_entity.id
_entity.type
_entity.pdbx_description
1 polymer ?
#
loop_
_entity_poly.entity_id
_entity_poly.type
_entity_poly.pdbx_seq_one_letter_code
_entity_poly.pdbx_strand_id
1 'polypeptide(L)' 'VEQLTRYLELLNRDPHLAPVQGVFAAQLIKPQARVLATDRGIRCVTLDYEALRGLDDSAARLF' A
#
# COMPACT_ATOMS: atom_id res chain seq x y z
N VAL A 1 0.95 5.99 7.78
CA VAL A 1 0.38 4.80 8.46
C VAL A 1 -0.82 5.20 9.32
N GLU A 2 -0.66 6.07 10.32
CA GLU A 2 -1.76 6.52 11.20
C GLU A 2 -3.05 6.96 10.50
N GLN A 3 -2.93 7.76 9.44
CA GLN A 3 -4.10 8.17 8.64
C GLN A 3 -4.82 6.96 8.04
N LEU A 4 -4.08 6.04 7.42
CA LEU A 4 -4.64 4.84 6.81
C LEU A 4 -5.31 3.95 7.86
N THR A 5 -4.68 3.75 9.03
CA THR A 5 -5.27 3.00 10.15
C THR A 5 -6.61 3.60 10.58
N ARG A 6 -6.67 4.92 10.76
CA ARG A 6 -7.91 5.62 11.15
C ARG A 6 -9.03 5.44 10.12
N TYR A 7 -8.71 5.48 8.83
CA TYR A 7 -9.71 5.24 7.78
C TYR A 7 -10.21 3.80 7.79
N LEU A 8 -9.31 2.81 7.95
CA LEU A 8 -9.70 1.40 8.02
C LEU A 8 -10.59 1.12 9.23
N GLU A 9 -10.29 1.70 10.39
CA GLU A 9 -11.14 1.60 11.58
C GLU A 9 -12.52 2.18 11.34
N LEU A 10 -12.62 3.34 10.67
CA LEU A 10 -13.90 3.96 10.36
C LEU A 10 -14.72 3.11 9.37
N LEU A 11 -14.09 2.65 8.28
CA LEU A 11 -14.76 1.89 7.23
C LEU A 11 -15.21 0.51 7.70
N ASN A 12 -14.42 -0.17 8.54
CA ASN A 12 -14.79 -1.48 9.08
C ASN A 12 -15.88 -1.42 10.15
N ARG A 13 -16.32 -0.24 10.61
CA ARG A 13 -17.51 -0.12 11.48
C ARG A 13 -18.82 -0.33 10.72
N ASP A 14 -18.82 -0.12 9.41
CA ASP A 14 -20.01 -0.37 8.58
C ASP A 14 -20.04 -1.84 8.15
N PRO A 15 -21.05 -2.63 8.57
CA PRO A 15 -21.16 -4.04 8.20
C PRO A 15 -21.43 -4.27 6.70
N HIS A 16 -21.86 -3.25 5.95
CA HIS A 16 -22.03 -3.36 4.50
C HIS A 16 -20.72 -3.17 3.74
N LEU A 17 -19.73 -2.50 4.34
CA LEU A 17 -18.41 -2.27 3.74
C LEU A 17 -17.37 -3.27 4.25
N ALA A 18 -17.53 -3.74 5.49
CA ALA A 18 -16.61 -4.70 6.08
C ALA A 18 -16.66 -6.05 5.33
N PRO A 19 -15.52 -6.74 5.17
CA PRO A 19 -14.18 -6.39 5.68
C PRO A 19 -13.38 -5.51 4.69
N VAL A 20 -12.78 -4.44 5.19
CA VAL A 20 -11.87 -3.57 4.43
C VAL A 20 -10.42 -3.77 4.88
N GLN A 21 -9.55 -4.14 3.93
CA GLN A 21 -8.13 -4.33 4.16
C GLN A 21 -7.30 -3.17 3.62
N GLY A 22 -6.25 -2.81 4.34
CA GLY A 22 -5.34 -1.73 3.95
C GLY A 22 -4.10 -2.21 3.23
N VAL A 23 -3.67 -1.43 2.23
CA VAL A 23 -2.34 -1.55 1.61
C VAL A 23 -1.61 -0.21 1.74
N PHE A 24 -0.44 -0.21 2.36
CA PHE A 24 0.48 0.92 2.42
C PHE A 24 1.45 0.86 1.25
N ALA A 25 1.18 1.62 0.21
CA ALA A 25 1.93 1.62 -1.04
C ALA A 25 2.76 2.90 -1.23
N ALA A 26 4.07 2.79 -1.46
CA ALA A 26 4.97 3.93 -1.68
C ALA A 26 6.26 3.52 -2.43
N GLN A 27 6.99 4.45 -3.04
CA GLN A 27 8.32 4.15 -3.65
C GLN A 27 9.37 3.76 -2.63
N LEU A 28 9.30 4.36 -1.45
CA LEU A 28 10.20 4.06 -0.34
C LEU A 28 9.39 4.00 0.95
N ILE A 29 9.57 2.91 1.68
CA ILE A 29 8.94 2.68 2.97
C ILE A 29 10.06 2.60 4.01
N LYS A 30 10.14 3.59 4.89
CA LYS A 30 11.11 3.60 6.00
C LYS A 30 10.87 2.39 6.93
N PRO A 31 11.91 1.82 7.56
CA PRO A 31 11.78 0.65 8.43
C PRO A 31 10.74 0.83 9.54
N GLN A 32 10.72 1.99 10.22
CA GLN A 32 9.76 2.25 11.30
C GLN A 32 8.31 2.26 10.80
N ALA A 33 8.08 2.80 9.60
CA ALA A 33 6.74 2.83 8.98
C ALA A 33 6.28 1.43 8.57
N ARG A 34 7.20 0.58 8.09
CA ARG A 34 6.91 -0.82 7.76
C ARG A 34 6.49 -1.60 9.00
N VAL A 35 7.25 -1.46 10.10
CA VAL A 35 6.92 -2.13 11.37
C VAL A 35 5.53 -1.72 11.85
N LEU A 36 5.25 -0.42 11.89
CA LEU A 36 3.96 0.10 12.35
C LEU A 36 2.79 -0.33 11.45
N ALA A 37 2.97 -0.37 10.13
CA ALA A 37 1.92 -0.82 9.21
C ALA A 37 1.64 -2.32 9.39
N THR A 38 2.68 -3.15 9.46
CA THR A 38 2.53 -4.60 9.66
C THR A 38 1.87 -4.93 11.01
N ASP A 39 2.23 -4.22 12.09
CA ASP A 39 1.63 -4.36 13.42
C ASP A 39 0.10 -4.12 13.39
N ARG A 40 -0.36 -3.23 12.51
CA ARG A 40 -1.79 -2.92 12.31
C ARG A 40 -2.46 -3.76 11.22
N GLY A 41 -1.82 -4.83 10.76
CA GLY A 41 -2.36 -5.71 9.73
C GLY A 41 -2.42 -5.09 8.32
N ILE A 42 -1.66 -4.03 8.07
CA ILE A 42 -1.62 -3.33 6.78
C ILE A 42 -0.46 -3.88 5.95
N ARG A 43 -0.76 -4.37 4.73
CA ARG A 43 0.26 -4.88 3.81
C ARG A 43 1.11 -3.72 3.26
N CYS A 44 2.43 -3.84 3.28
CA CYS A 44 3.33 -2.86 2.67
C CYS A 44 3.74 -3.29 1.25
N VAL A 45 3.60 -2.40 0.27
CA VAL A 45 3.98 -2.63 -1.12
C VAL A 45 4.88 -1.49 -1.61
N THR A 46 6.04 -1.82 -2.16
CA THR A 46 6.88 -0.83 -2.83
C THR A 46 6.41 -0.67 -4.27
N LEU A 47 6.23 0.57 -4.73
CA LEU A 47 5.77 0.86 -6.09
C LEU A 47 6.93 1.34 -6.96
N ASP A 48 6.98 0.82 -8.18
CA ASP A 48 7.75 1.41 -9.27
C ASP A 48 6.83 2.35 -10.06
N TYR A 49 7.03 3.65 -9.93
CA TYR A 49 6.20 4.63 -10.62
C TYR A 49 6.49 4.69 -12.12
N GLU A 50 7.70 4.34 -12.56
CA GLU A 50 8.03 4.31 -13.99
C GLU A 50 7.26 3.18 -14.67
N ALA A 51 7.21 2.00 -14.03
CA ALA A 51 6.40 0.87 -14.48
C ALA A 51 4.88 1.18 -14.48
N LEU A 52 4.39 1.90 -13.45
CA LEU A 52 2.97 2.25 -13.33
C LEU A 52 2.51 3.36 -14.29
N ARG A 53 3.42 4.22 -14.75
CA ARG A 53 3.10 5.30 -15.68
C ARG A 53 2.88 4.80 -17.12
N GLY A 54 3.01 3.50 -17.35
CA GLY A 54 2.88 2.90 -18.68
C GLY A 54 4.03 3.25 -19.62
N LEU A 55 5.16 3.71 -19.07
CA LEU A 55 6.38 4.03 -19.82
C LEU A 55 7.36 2.86 -19.87
N ASP A 56 7.06 1.74 -19.18
CA ASP A 56 7.77 0.48 -19.39
C ASP A 56 7.29 -0.12 -20.72
N ASP A 57 7.94 0.29 -21.80
CA ASP A 57 7.99 -0.50 -23.01
C ASP A 57 8.76 -1.78 -22.67
N SER A 58 8.03 -2.83 -22.28
CA SER A 58 8.61 -4.13 -21.91
C SER A 58 9.49 -4.73 -23.02
N ALA A 59 9.47 -4.17 -24.25
CA ALA A 59 10.38 -4.52 -25.34
C ALA A 59 11.79 -3.89 -25.22
N ALA A 60 12.01 -2.92 -24.32
CA ALA A 60 13.30 -2.24 -24.14
C ALA A 60 14.21 -2.90 -23.09
N ARG A 61 13.71 -3.87 -22.31
CA ARG A 61 14.52 -4.66 -21.37
C ARG A 61 15.16 -5.84 -22.12
N LEU A 62 16.13 -5.54 -22.98
CA LEU A 62 17.08 -6.53 -23.49
C LEU A 62 18.18 -6.73 -22.43
N PHE A 63 18.06 -7.87 -21.74
CA PHE A 63 18.97 -8.50 -20.76
C PHE A 63 18.94 -7.93 -19.33
#